data_AF-A0A0C3GAH8-F1
#
_entry.id   AF-A0A0C3GAH8-F1
#
_cell.length_a   1.000
_cell.length_b   1.000
_cell.length_c   1.000
_cell.angle_alpha   90.00
_cell.angle_beta   90.00
_cell.angle_gamma   90.00
#
_symmetry.space_group_name_H-M   'P 1'
#
loop_
_entity.id
_entity.type
_entity.pdbx_description
1 polymer ?
#
loop_
_entity_poly.entity_id
_entity_poly.type
_entity_poly.pdbx_seq_one_letter_code
_entity_poly.pdbx_strand_id
1 'polypeptide(L)'
;MTSNAEGVANHPSDPYEIDPIWTSSRTARQIYALGEVEKTDAPDDNLPQGAERSEQFVLEVSEYFERLDSIQETIRSSLAHIRQSRIAPSAINAPPPGFVPPSLGVGLPPTDGDNLRSRGLQEERVERDAWKGILDALTRLKQAKQDESGETMVTKE
;
A
#
# COMPACT_ATOMS: atom_id res chain seq x y z
N MET A 1 43.24 30.41 -41.24
CA MET A 1 43.31 29.81 -39.90
C MET A 1 41.87 29.61 -39.43
N THR A 2 41.31 28.44 -39.77
CA THR A 2 40.77 27.41 -38.84
C THR A 2 39.44 27.82 -38.19
N SER A 3 38.25 27.44 -38.70
CA SER A 3 37.56 26.12 -38.75
C SER A 3 36.76 25.74 -37.48
N ASN A 4 35.55 25.20 -37.75
CA ASN A 4 34.66 24.33 -36.93
C ASN A 4 33.67 24.99 -35.96
N ALA A 5 32.42 24.53 -35.79
CA ALA A 5 31.60 23.45 -36.38
C ALA A 5 30.12 23.75 -36.00
N GLU A 6 29.15 23.75 -36.92
CA GLU A 6 28.32 22.61 -37.34
C GLU A 6 27.73 21.75 -36.20
N GLY A 7 26.44 21.95 -35.93
CA GLY A 7 25.53 20.97 -35.34
C GLY A 7 24.39 20.75 -36.33
N VAL A 8 24.65 19.93 -37.35
CA VAL A 8 23.72 19.61 -38.44
C VAL A 8 22.65 18.65 -37.93
N ALA A 9 21.40 19.05 -38.10
CA ALA A 9 20.23 18.18 -37.99
C ALA A 9 20.34 17.05 -39.03
N ASN A 10 20.62 15.83 -38.58
CA ASN A 10 20.57 14.64 -39.44
C ASN A 10 19.12 14.15 -39.54
N HIS A 11 18.39 14.73 -40.49
CA HIS A 11 17.30 14.01 -41.13
C HIS A 11 17.54 14.03 -42.64
N PRO A 12 18.14 12.98 -43.22
CA PRO A 12 18.16 12.87 -44.66
C PRO A 12 16.83 12.27 -45.12
N SER A 13 15.89 13.14 -45.43
CA SER A 13 14.73 12.81 -46.26
C SER A 13 15.17 12.78 -47.74
N ASP A 14 16.06 11.85 -48.09
CA ASP A 14 16.51 11.67 -49.48
C ASP A 14 16.11 10.26 -49.96
N PRO A 15 15.16 10.12 -50.91
CA PRO A 15 14.63 8.82 -51.37
C PRO A 15 15.65 7.96 -52.12
N TYR A 16 16.90 8.42 -52.24
CA TYR A 16 18.02 7.73 -52.87
C TYR A 16 19.00 7.07 -51.87
N GLU A 17 18.73 7.15 -50.56
CA GLU A 17 19.64 6.63 -49.51
C GLU A 17 19.19 5.27 -48.92
N ILE A 18 18.11 4.68 -49.43
CA ILE A 18 17.68 3.33 -49.02
C ILE A 18 18.60 2.31 -49.69
N ASP A 19 19.43 1.62 -48.90
CA ASP A 19 20.34 0.59 -49.39
C ASP A 19 19.58 -0.40 -50.29
N PRO A 20 20.07 -0.66 -51.53
CA PRO A 20 19.44 -1.59 -52.47
C PRO A 20 19.17 -2.98 -51.88
N ILE A 21 19.87 -3.40 -50.83
CA ILE A 21 19.58 -4.65 -50.11
C ILE A 21 18.14 -4.67 -49.57
N TRP A 22 17.62 -3.53 -49.10
CA TRP A 22 16.28 -3.39 -48.52
C TRP A 22 15.18 -3.28 -49.59
N THR A 23 15.52 -2.90 -50.82
CA THR A 23 14.59 -2.87 -51.95
C THR A 23 14.68 -4.12 -52.84
N SER A 24 15.72 -4.95 -52.69
CA SER A 24 15.98 -6.12 -53.55
C SER A 24 14.91 -7.22 -53.48
N SER A 25 14.28 -7.42 -52.32
CA SER A 25 13.31 -8.51 -52.12
C SER A 25 12.05 -8.06 -51.39
N ARG A 26 10.96 -8.78 -51.62
CA ARG A 26 9.68 -8.53 -50.93
C ARG A 26 9.82 -8.67 -49.42
N THR A 27 10.58 -9.67 -48.96
CA THR A 27 10.85 -9.90 -47.54
C THR A 27 11.67 -8.76 -46.94
N ALA A 28 12.70 -8.28 -47.65
CA ALA A 28 13.51 -7.15 -47.18
C ALA A 28 12.69 -5.85 -47.07
N ARG A 29 11.85 -5.57 -48.07
CA ARG A 29 10.92 -4.42 -48.01
C ARG A 29 9.91 -4.56 -46.87
N GLN A 30 9.44 -5.77 -46.61
CA GLN A 30 8.50 -6.05 -45.51
C GLN A 30 9.17 -5.87 -44.14
N ILE A 31 10.42 -6.31 -43.98
CA ILE A 31 11.21 -6.09 -42.75
C ILE A 31 11.51 -4.60 -42.57
N TYR A 32 11.90 -3.91 -43.63
CA TYR A 32 12.13 -2.46 -43.62
C TYR A 32 10.87 -1.70 -43.20
N ALA A 33 9.71 -2.04 -43.79
CA ALA A 33 8.42 -1.45 -43.44
C ALA A 33 7.99 -1.74 -41.99
N LEU A 34 8.42 -2.85 -41.39
CA LEU A 34 8.19 -3.13 -39.96
C LEU A 34 9.04 -2.23 -39.05
N GLY A 35 10.20 -1.76 -39.52
CA GLY A 35 11.04 -0.80 -38.78
C GLY A 35 10.47 0.61 -38.73
N GLU A 36 9.63 0.98 -39.71
CA GLU A 36 8.90 2.25 -39.81
C GLU A 36 7.58 2.24 -39.01
N VAL A 37 7.20 1.10 -38.42
CA VAL A 37 6.03 1.04 -37.54
C VAL A 37 6.33 1.88 -36.30
N GLU A 38 5.48 2.86 -36.02
CA GLU A 38 5.56 3.69 -34.83
C GLU A 38 5.78 2.81 -33.60
N LYS A 39 6.95 2.96 -32.97
CA LYS A 39 7.16 2.41 -31.63
C LYS A 39 6.12 3.07 -30.75
N THR A 40 5.24 2.29 -30.14
CA THR A 40 4.11 2.75 -29.33
C THR A 40 4.53 3.39 -28.00
N ASP A 41 5.76 3.87 -27.92
CA ASP A 41 6.35 4.45 -26.72
C ASP A 41 5.81 5.87 -26.61
N ALA A 42 5.11 6.16 -25.52
CA ALA A 42 4.64 7.51 -25.23
C ALA A 42 5.85 8.46 -25.04
N PRO A 43 5.74 9.77 -25.31
CA PRO A 43 6.85 10.71 -25.14
C PRO A 43 7.36 10.82 -23.68
N ASP A 44 6.60 10.33 -22.70
CA ASP A 44 6.97 10.26 -21.28
C ASP A 44 7.51 8.89 -20.84
N ASP A 45 7.61 7.92 -21.77
CA ASP A 45 8.13 6.60 -21.44
C ASP A 45 9.66 6.69 -21.28
N ASN A 46 10.14 6.48 -20.06
CA ASN A 46 11.58 6.52 -19.70
C ASN A 46 12.34 5.27 -20.19
N LEU A 47 12.04 4.82 -21.41
CA LEU A 47 12.63 3.63 -21.99
C LEU A 47 13.83 4.01 -22.88
N PRO A 48 15.03 3.43 -22.63
CA PRO A 48 16.18 3.62 -23.50
C PRO A 48 15.85 3.21 -24.93
N GLN A 49 16.26 4.00 -25.92
CA GLN A 49 16.06 3.64 -27.33
C GLN A 49 17.17 2.71 -27.83
N GLY A 50 16.81 1.65 -28.56
CA GLY A 50 17.78 0.75 -29.22
C GLY A 50 17.76 -0.68 -28.67
N ALA A 51 18.90 -1.39 -28.75
CA ALA A 51 19.04 -2.78 -28.30
C ALA A 51 18.83 -2.95 -26.78
N GLU A 52 19.15 -1.91 -26.01
CA GLU A 52 18.95 -1.85 -24.55
C GLU A 52 17.45 -1.85 -24.16
N ARG A 53 16.54 -1.46 -25.08
CA ARG A 53 15.08 -1.47 -24.86
C ARG A 53 14.53 -2.87 -24.64
N SER A 54 14.99 -3.84 -25.45
CA SER A 54 14.49 -5.20 -25.36
C SER A 54 14.93 -5.90 -24.08
N GLU A 55 16.14 -5.61 -23.60
CA GLU A 55 16.64 -6.16 -22.33
C GLU A 55 15.87 -5.54 -21.15
N GLN A 56 15.68 -4.22 -21.16
CA GLN A 56 14.93 -3.50 -20.12
C GLN A 56 13.45 -3.95 -20.07
N PHE A 57 12.82 -4.15 -21.24
CA PHE A 57 11.46 -4.67 -21.32
C PHE A 57 11.33 -6.06 -20.69
N VAL A 58 12.28 -6.95 -20.96
CA VAL A 58 12.26 -8.31 -20.38
C VAL A 58 12.42 -8.25 -18.86
N LEU A 59 13.29 -7.38 -18.35
CA LEU A 59 13.46 -7.19 -16.91
C LEU A 59 12.18 -6.65 -16.25
N GLU A 60 11.61 -5.57 -16.78
CA GLU A 60 10.40 -4.95 -16.24
C GLU A 60 9.20 -5.90 -16.25
N VAL A 61 9.00 -6.62 -17.37
CA VAL A 61 7.93 -7.62 -17.49
C VAL A 61 8.13 -8.75 -16.48
N SER A 62 9.37 -9.22 -16.29
CA SER A 62 9.67 -10.26 -15.31
C SER A 62 9.35 -9.78 -13.88
N GLU A 63 9.78 -8.58 -13.51
CA GLU A 63 9.47 -7.98 -12.21
C GLU A 63 7.95 -7.84 -11.98
N TYR A 64 7.22 -7.36 -13.00
CA TYR A 64 5.77 -7.24 -12.94
C TYR A 64 5.08 -8.58 -12.67
N PHE A 65 5.50 -9.65 -13.36
CA PHE A 65 4.92 -10.98 -13.17
C PHE A 65 5.29 -11.60 -11.82
N GLU A 66 6.53 -11.41 -11.33
CA GLU A 66 6.93 -11.84 -9.99
C GLU A 66 6.10 -11.14 -8.91
N ARG A 67 5.88 -9.83 -9.07
CA ARG A 67 5.03 -9.05 -8.16
C ARG A 67 3.58 -9.52 -8.17
N LEU A 68 3.03 -9.81 -9.35
CA LEU A 68 1.68 -10.36 -9.47
C LEU A 68 1.56 -11.72 -8.77
N ASP A 69 2.55 -12.60 -8.94
CA ASP A 69 2.51 -13.92 -8.33
C ASP A 69 2.58 -13.84 -6.80
N SER A 70 3.43 -12.97 -6.25
CA SER A 70 3.50 -12.70 -4.81
C SER A 70 2.15 -12.23 -4.22
N ILE A 71 1.47 -11.30 -4.90
CA ILE A 71 0.15 -10.81 -4.48
C ILE A 71 -0.86 -11.95 -4.51
N GLN A 72 -0.86 -12.73 -5.59
CA GLN A 72 -1.77 -13.86 -5.78
C GLN A 72 -1.59 -14.92 -4.68
N GLU A 73 -0.35 -15.31 -4.39
CA GLU A 73 -0.03 -16.26 -3.32
C GLU A 73 -0.54 -15.75 -1.97
N THR A 74 -0.32 -14.47 -1.68
CA THR A 74 -0.78 -13.83 -0.43
C THR A 74 -2.29 -13.88 -0.29
N ILE A 75 -3.04 -13.57 -1.36
CA ILE A 75 -4.51 -13.61 -1.34
C ILE A 75 -5.02 -15.04 -1.14
N ARG A 76 -4.43 -16.02 -1.83
CA ARG A 76 -4.82 -17.43 -1.67
C ARG A 76 -4.51 -17.93 -0.27
N SER A 77 -3.35 -17.59 0.27
CA SER A 77 -2.94 -17.97 1.62
C SER A 77 -3.84 -17.31 2.69
N SER A 78 -4.18 -16.03 2.54
CA SER A 78 -5.07 -15.33 3.46
C SER A 78 -6.49 -15.92 3.42
N LEU A 79 -7.00 -16.24 2.22
CA LEU A 79 -8.31 -16.88 2.07
C LEU A 79 -8.33 -18.29 2.67
N ALA A 80 -7.25 -19.07 2.50
CA ALA A 80 -7.11 -20.37 3.14
C ALA A 80 -7.13 -20.24 4.67
N HIS A 81 -6.38 -19.28 5.23
CA HIS A 81 -6.40 -18.98 6.67
C HIS A 81 -7.79 -18.55 7.16
N ILE A 82 -8.52 -17.72 6.41
CA ILE A 82 -9.90 -17.32 6.74
C ILE A 82 -10.83 -18.54 6.71
N ARG A 83 -10.69 -19.43 5.74
CA ARG A 83 -11.48 -20.66 5.66
C ARG A 83 -11.15 -21.63 6.79
N GLN A 84 -9.89 -21.71 7.18
CA GLN A 84 -9.44 -22.60 8.26
C GLN A 84 -9.81 -22.06 9.64
N SER A 85 -9.88 -20.73 9.80
CA SER A 85 -10.40 -20.07 11.02
C SER A 85 -11.93 -20.07 11.10
N ARG A 86 -12.65 -20.43 10.03
CA ARG A 86 -14.09 -20.71 10.12
C ARG A 86 -14.29 -21.99 10.93
N ILE A 87 -14.41 -21.82 12.25
CA ILE A 87 -15.04 -22.77 13.14
C ILE A 87 -16.49 -22.91 12.65
N ALA A 88 -16.89 -24.10 12.20
CA ALA A 88 -18.27 -24.36 11.83
C ALA A 88 -19.18 -23.99 13.03
N PRO A 89 -20.36 -23.40 12.82
CA PRO A 89 -21.26 -23.04 13.92
C PRO A 89 -21.59 -24.24 14.82
N SER A 90 -21.57 -25.45 14.26
CA SER A 90 -21.74 -26.73 14.97
C SER A 90 -20.57 -27.13 15.86
N ALA A 91 -19.38 -26.55 15.67
CA ALA A 91 -18.21 -26.75 16.52
C ALA A 91 -18.15 -25.73 17.68
N ILE A 92 -19.08 -24.76 17.71
CA ILE A 92 -19.23 -23.82 18.82
C ILE A 92 -20.10 -24.50 19.88
N ASN A 93 -19.46 -25.04 20.91
CA ASN A 93 -20.18 -25.64 22.04
C ASN A 93 -20.78 -24.51 22.88
N ALA A 94 -22.08 -24.59 23.18
CA ALA A 94 -22.73 -23.61 24.03
C ALA A 94 -22.06 -23.64 25.42
N PRO A 95 -21.80 -22.48 26.03
CA PRO A 95 -21.27 -22.45 27.38
C PRO A 95 -22.25 -23.13 28.35
N PRO A 96 -21.74 -23.72 29.46
CA PRO A 96 -22.58 -24.41 30.43
C PRO A 96 -23.76 -23.56 30.94
N PRO A 97 -24.91 -24.18 31.29
CA PRO A 97 -26.03 -23.44 31.88
C PRO A 97 -25.57 -22.65 33.12
N GLY A 98 -25.84 -21.35 33.15
CA GLY A 98 -25.39 -20.45 34.22
C GLY A 98 -24.05 -19.76 33.96
N PHE A 99 -23.45 -19.90 32.77
CA PHE A 99 -22.26 -19.15 32.39
C PHE A 99 -22.58 -17.65 32.26
N VAL A 100 -22.06 -16.87 33.21
CA VAL A 100 -22.04 -15.41 33.12
C VAL A 100 -20.68 -15.04 32.51
N PRO A 101 -20.64 -14.42 31.32
CA PRO A 101 -19.38 -13.99 30.74
C PRO A 101 -18.70 -12.96 31.65
N PRO A 102 -17.37 -12.98 31.77
CA PRO A 102 -16.65 -11.93 32.50
C PRO A 102 -16.97 -10.57 31.85
N SER A 103 -17.05 -9.52 32.67
CA SER A 103 -17.29 -8.16 32.18
C SER A 103 -16.10 -7.68 31.35
N LEU A 104 -16.16 -7.86 30.03
CA LEU A 104 -15.16 -7.34 29.11
C LEU A 104 -15.22 -5.80 29.05
N GLY A 105 -14.05 -5.16 29.19
CA GLY A 105 -13.81 -3.80 28.69
C GLY A 105 -13.54 -2.73 29.74
N VAL A 106 -14.08 -2.83 30.95
CA VAL A 106 -13.79 -1.88 32.04
C VAL A 106 -13.70 -2.63 33.37
N GLY A 107 -12.59 -3.33 33.57
CA GLY A 107 -12.23 -3.87 34.88
C GLY A 107 -11.62 -2.78 35.75
N LEU A 108 -11.78 -2.87 37.06
CA LEU A 108 -10.92 -2.12 37.98
C LEU A 108 -9.46 -2.57 37.75
N PRO A 109 -8.48 -1.66 37.90
CA PRO A 109 -7.08 -2.06 37.83
C PRO A 109 -6.83 -3.21 38.79
N PRO A 110 -6.08 -4.25 38.38
CA PRO A 110 -5.95 -5.47 39.16
C PRO A 110 -5.35 -5.14 40.53
N THR A 111 -6.09 -5.42 41.59
CA THR A 111 -5.53 -5.54 42.94
C THR A 111 -4.83 -6.90 43.02
N ASP A 112 -3.64 -6.96 43.63
CA ASP A 112 -2.75 -8.13 43.70
C ASP A 112 -3.50 -9.48 43.77
N GLY A 113 -3.57 -10.19 42.64
CA GLY A 113 -4.13 -11.54 42.57
C GLY A 113 -4.97 -11.87 41.33
N ASP A 114 -5.38 -10.90 40.52
CA ASP A 114 -6.26 -11.18 39.37
C ASP A 114 -5.47 -11.64 38.12
N ASN A 115 -5.92 -12.74 37.50
CA ASN A 115 -5.20 -13.43 36.43
C ASN A 115 -5.12 -12.58 35.14
N LEU A 116 -4.07 -11.75 35.04
CA LEU A 116 -3.67 -10.98 33.84
C LEU A 116 -3.55 -11.83 32.55
N ARG A 117 -3.46 -13.16 32.67
CA ARG A 117 -3.27 -14.09 31.55
C ARG A 117 -4.54 -14.36 30.73
N SER A 118 -5.71 -13.93 31.21
CA SER A 118 -6.99 -14.20 30.56
C SER A 118 -7.52 -13.02 29.73
N ARG A 119 -6.86 -11.86 29.74
CA ARG A 119 -7.30 -10.69 28.98
C ARG A 119 -6.74 -10.69 27.56
N GLY A 120 -7.62 -10.52 26.57
CA GLY A 120 -7.23 -10.39 25.17
C GLY A 120 -6.64 -9.01 24.83
N LEU A 121 -5.88 -8.92 23.74
CA LEU A 121 -5.32 -7.65 23.20
C LEU A 121 -6.39 -6.57 22.97
N GLN A 122 -7.57 -6.99 22.52
CA GLN A 122 -8.71 -6.09 22.31
C GLN A 122 -9.24 -5.53 23.63
N GLU A 123 -9.30 -6.36 24.67
CA GLU A 123 -9.76 -5.95 25.99
C GLU A 123 -8.79 -4.96 26.63
N GLU A 124 -7.49 -5.23 26.54
CA GLU A 124 -6.45 -4.32 27.01
C GLU A 124 -6.50 -2.97 26.29
N ARG A 125 -6.80 -2.98 24.98
CA ARG A 125 -6.96 -1.75 24.20
C ARG A 125 -8.19 -0.96 24.62
N VAL A 126 -9.34 -1.61 24.69
CA VAL A 126 -10.59 -0.98 25.12
C VAL A 126 -10.45 -0.43 26.53
N GLU A 127 -9.82 -1.17 27.43
CA GLU A 127 -9.55 -0.75 28.81
C GLU A 127 -8.64 0.49 28.84
N ARG A 128 -7.53 0.46 28.09
CA ARG A 128 -6.60 1.61 28.01
C ARG A 128 -7.29 2.87 27.49
N ASP A 129 -8.09 2.73 26.44
CA ASP A 129 -8.81 3.85 25.82
C ASP A 129 -9.91 4.38 26.76
N ALA A 130 -10.61 3.50 27.48
CA ALA A 130 -11.58 3.87 28.50
C ALA A 130 -10.94 4.65 29.65
N TRP A 131 -9.80 4.18 30.18
CA TRP A 131 -9.07 4.87 31.26
C TRP A 131 -8.54 6.24 30.83
N LYS A 132 -8.05 6.38 29.59
CA LYS A 132 -7.69 7.69 29.03
C LYS A 132 -8.89 8.63 28.96
N GLY A 133 -10.05 8.14 28.50
CA GLY A 133 -11.28 8.92 28.45
C GLY A 133 -11.75 9.40 29.82
N ILE A 134 -11.66 8.55 30.86
CA ILE A 134 -12.00 8.93 32.24
C ILE A 134 -11.06 10.02 32.76
N LEU A 135 -9.75 9.88 32.53
CA LEU A 135 -8.75 10.87 32.95
C LEU A 135 -9.00 12.23 32.29
N ASP A 136 -9.26 12.25 30.98
CA ASP A 136 -9.56 13.47 30.25
C ASP A 136 -10.83 14.15 30.77
N ALA A 137 -11.89 13.37 31.04
CA ALA A 137 -13.13 13.88 31.59
C ALA A 137 -12.95 14.48 32.99
N LEU A 138 -12.21 13.80 33.87
CA LEU A 138 -11.89 14.29 35.22
C LEU A 138 -11.02 15.55 35.18
N THR A 139 -10.09 15.63 34.23
CA THR A 139 -9.23 16.81 34.05
C THR A 139 -10.07 18.01 33.60
N ARG A 140 -11.00 17.83 32.66
CA ARG A 140 -11.95 18.87 32.25
C ARG A 140 -12.83 19.33 33.40
N LEU A 141 -13.36 18.39 34.20
CA LEU A 141 -14.20 18.72 35.35
C LEU A 141 -13.42 19.49 36.42
N LYS A 142 -12.15 19.12 36.66
CA LYS A 142 -11.26 19.85 37.57
C LYS A 142 -11.00 21.27 37.10
N GLN A 143 -10.75 21.49 35.80
CA GLN A 143 -10.55 22.81 35.23
C GLN A 143 -11.80 23.68 35.37
N ALA A 144 -12.97 23.15 34.96
CA ALA A 144 -14.24 23.85 35.10
C ALA A 144 -14.52 24.28 36.56
N LYS A 145 -14.23 23.41 37.53
CA LYS A 145 -14.38 23.72 38.95
C LYS A 145 -13.41 24.80 39.46
N GLN A 146 -12.19 24.86 38.92
CA GLN A 146 -11.21 25.89 39.27
C GLN A 146 -11.66 27.26 38.74
N ASP A 147 -12.21 27.30 37.52
CA ASP A 147 -12.73 28.52 36.92
C ASP A 147 -13.93 29.06 37.73
N GLU A 148 -14.89 28.20 38.10
CA GLU A 148 -16.03 28.57 38.96
C GLU A 148 -15.61 29.08 40.35
N SER A 149 -14.55 28.49 40.92
CA SER A 149 -14.02 28.88 42.23
C SER A 149 -13.24 30.21 42.18
N GLY A 150 -12.68 30.57 41.02
CA GLY A 150 -12.02 31.85 40.81
C GLY A 150 -13.01 33.00 40.57
N GLU A 151 -14.11 32.73 39.88
CA GLU A 151 -15.13 33.73 39.52
C GLU A 151 -15.95 34.21 40.72
N THR A 152 -16.14 33.35 41.73
CA THR A 152 -16.84 33.67 42.98
C THR A 152 -16.06 34.58 43.95
N MET A 153 -14.74 34.76 43.76
CA MET A 153 -13.94 35.71 44.56
C MET A 153 -13.86 37.12 43.94
N VAL A 154 -14.17 37.29 42.65
CA VAL A 154 -14.05 38.57 41.93
C VAL A 154 -15.34 39.40 42.00
N THR A 155 -16.48 38.80 42.31
CA THR A 155 -17.81 39.44 42.27
C THR A 155 -18.32 39.95 43.62
N LYS A 156 -17.44 40.10 44.62
CA LYS A 156 -17.80 40.62 45.96
C LYS A 156 -17.05 41.91 46.27
N GLU A 157 -17.37 42.98 45.54
CA GLU A 157 -17.11 44.37 45.93
C GLU A 157 -18.44 45.12 46.13
#